data_AF-A0A8C2BY08-F1
#
_entry.id   AF-A0A8C2BY08-F1
#
_cell.length_a   1.000
_cell.length_b   1.000
_cell.length_c   1.000
_cell.angle_alpha   90.00
_cell.angle_beta   90.00
_cell.angle_gamma   90.00
#
_symmetry.space_group_name_H-M   'P 1'
#
loop_
_entity.id
_entity.type
_entity.pdbx_description
1 polymer ?
#
loop_
_entity_poly.entity_id
_entity_poly.type
_entity_poly.pdbx_seq_one_letter_code
_entity_poly.pdbx_strand_id
1 'polypeptide(L)'
;MLPYGRYVVKSMLPLSTVEDDSFRAIIAKIPRKAGVCTPCSKTFAKYLDAEYAKMNTELKKSFEDLERKKAALACRRFKGRHTYDSIATELDNIHSSFSISNKITATVTDNGSNFVKAFKVYQPVQGDDSGEEDDDDDVTFIDLHDALQDMNVEEDVVTLPPHHRCVSHTANLISCSDVDKWLLSRPDIKAVYRSATSKCTALWNKASRSTVAAEIVDKVLERKLLVPCTTRWNSFHDAVARVCEFPIAELNTISYNFGLKAITDRGYLFLREYCTVMKPLTVALDILQVVDNCFYGTLLPTLETLISKTLDLKTGLQAIRNRFAEVLESETAVLAAVTLPRFKLRWLRTQERKDNAKLYIQPAPKYNAATPSSAPVERLFILWKLVFTPKRNSLTDEV
;
A
#
# COMPACT_ATOMS: atom_id res chain seq x y z
N MET A 1 -6.59 21.55 51.86
CA MET A 1 -6.42 20.75 50.63
C MET A 1 -5.07 21.05 50.04
N LEU A 2 -4.26 20.03 49.78
CA LEU A 2 -3.04 20.16 48.98
C LEU A 2 -3.36 20.91 47.66
N PRO A 3 -2.50 21.82 47.17
CA PRO A 3 -2.76 22.62 45.96
C PRO A 3 -3.19 21.77 44.75
N TYR A 4 -2.64 20.57 44.66
CA TYR A 4 -2.94 19.56 43.63
C TYR A 4 -4.39 19.10 43.64
N GLY A 5 -4.94 18.78 44.82
CA GLY A 5 -6.32 18.32 44.96
C GLY A 5 -7.31 19.39 44.49
N ARG A 6 -7.00 20.67 44.70
CA ARG A 6 -7.85 21.77 44.24
C ARG A 6 -7.85 21.91 42.71
N TYR A 7 -6.71 21.69 42.06
CA TYR A 7 -6.60 21.73 40.59
C TYR A 7 -7.35 20.56 39.94
N VAL A 8 -7.13 19.34 40.43
CA VAL A 8 -7.79 18.12 39.95
C VAL A 8 -9.32 18.25 40.07
N VAL A 9 -9.81 18.67 41.24
CA VAL A 9 -11.25 18.82 41.50
C VAL A 9 -11.87 19.97 40.70
N LYS A 10 -11.22 21.15 40.64
CA LYS A 10 -11.79 22.30 39.92
C LYS A 10 -11.79 22.14 38.41
N SER A 11 -10.80 21.42 37.87
CA SER A 11 -10.64 21.24 36.42
C SER A 11 -11.18 19.90 35.92
N MET A 12 -11.78 19.09 36.79
CA MET A 12 -12.29 17.73 36.49
C MET A 12 -11.25 16.86 35.76
N LEU A 13 -10.02 16.88 36.24
CA LEU A 13 -8.93 16.11 35.66
C LEU A 13 -8.79 14.75 36.38
N PRO A 14 -8.33 13.68 35.70
CA PRO A 14 -8.03 12.43 36.37
C PRO A 14 -6.83 12.59 37.31
N LEU A 15 -6.80 11.83 38.40
CA LEU A 15 -5.70 11.82 39.39
C LEU A 15 -4.33 11.53 38.75
N SER A 16 -4.32 10.71 37.69
CA SER A 16 -3.11 10.41 36.90
C SER A 16 -2.43 11.67 36.35
N THR A 17 -3.15 12.78 36.16
CA THR A 17 -2.59 14.06 35.71
C THR A 17 -1.52 14.62 36.64
N VAL A 18 -1.70 14.46 37.96
CA VAL A 18 -0.73 14.95 38.97
C VAL A 18 0.30 13.88 39.36
N GLU A 19 0.11 12.65 38.87
CA GLU A 19 1.03 11.53 39.05
C GLU A 19 2.05 11.44 37.92
N ASP A 20 1.74 11.99 36.74
CA ASP A 20 2.65 12.07 35.59
C ASP A 20 3.99 12.75 35.94
N ASP A 21 5.09 12.07 35.62
CA ASP A 21 6.44 12.53 35.92
C ASP A 21 6.80 13.82 35.17
N SER A 22 6.26 14.03 33.98
CA SER A 22 6.46 15.27 33.21
C SER A 22 5.73 16.44 33.87
N PHE A 23 4.50 16.23 34.34
CA PHE A 23 3.75 17.22 35.12
C PHE A 23 4.51 17.59 36.40
N ARG A 24 5.02 16.61 37.15
CA ARG A 24 5.83 16.85 38.35
C ARG A 24 7.12 17.61 38.03
N ALA A 25 7.80 17.27 36.94
CA ALA A 25 8.99 17.98 36.47
C ALA A 25 8.70 19.43 36.05
N ILE A 26 7.54 19.69 35.44
CA ILE A 26 7.07 21.05 35.10
C ILE A 26 6.86 21.85 36.38
N ILE A 27 6.08 21.32 37.35
CA ILE A 27 5.82 22.00 38.63
C ILE A 27 7.13 22.30 39.38
N ALA A 28 8.10 21.38 39.35
CA ALA A 28 9.41 21.57 39.97
C ALA A 28 10.23 22.71 39.34
N LYS A 29 9.99 23.03 38.05
CA LYS A 29 10.67 24.11 37.32
C LYS A 29 9.93 25.45 37.39
N ILE A 30 8.70 25.52 37.91
CA ILE A 30 7.98 26.79 38.09
C ILE A 30 8.60 27.53 39.29
N PRO A 31 9.12 28.77 39.12
CA PRO A 31 9.74 29.52 40.21
C PRO A 31 8.75 29.78 41.35
N ARG A 32 9.11 29.43 42.58
CA ARG A 32 8.28 29.66 43.78
C ARG A 32 8.35 31.10 44.33
N LYS A 33 9.05 32.02 43.67
CA LYS A 33 9.20 33.40 44.16
C LYS A 33 7.89 34.17 43.98
N ALA A 34 7.41 34.76 45.09
CA ALA A 34 6.30 35.70 45.08
C ALA A 34 6.62 36.87 44.13
N GLY A 35 5.75 37.08 43.14
CA GLY A 35 5.85 38.21 42.19
C GLY A 35 6.27 37.85 40.76
N VAL A 36 6.63 36.59 40.46
CA VAL A 36 6.88 36.15 39.08
C VAL A 36 5.59 35.60 38.50
N CYS A 37 5.03 36.28 37.50
CA CYS A 37 3.82 35.83 36.81
C CYS A 37 4.12 34.56 36.01
N THR A 38 3.26 33.54 36.09
CA THR A 38 3.36 32.37 35.22
C THR A 38 3.36 32.81 33.76
N PRO A 39 4.23 32.24 32.90
CA PRO A 39 4.31 32.65 31.50
C PRO A 39 2.93 32.58 30.86
N CYS A 40 2.52 33.66 30.20
CA CYS A 40 1.25 33.68 29.48
C CYS A 40 1.27 32.63 28.36
N SER A 41 0.08 32.19 27.93
CA SER A 41 -0.08 31.13 26.90
C SER A 41 0.81 31.35 25.67
N LYS A 42 0.96 32.60 25.21
CA LYS A 42 1.85 32.94 24.07
C LYS A 42 3.33 32.69 24.34
N THR A 43 3.81 32.99 25.55
CA THR A 43 5.22 32.77 25.95
C THR A 43 5.50 31.28 26.12
N PHE A 44 4.57 30.54 26.72
CA PHE A 44 4.70 29.10 26.89
C PHE A 44 4.62 28.34 25.55
N ALA A 45 3.74 28.76 24.63
CA ALA A 45 3.68 28.21 23.28
C ALA A 45 5.01 28.37 22.52
N LYS A 46 5.62 29.57 22.56
CA LYS A 46 6.94 29.80 21.96
C LYS A 46 8.04 28.93 22.56
N TYR A 47 7.99 28.73 23.88
CA TYR A 47 8.93 27.83 24.58
C TYR A 47 8.74 26.38 24.13
N LEU A 48 7.49 25.90 24.06
CA LEU A 48 7.18 24.56 23.53
C LEU A 48 7.66 24.39 22.09
N ASP A 49 7.41 25.37 21.21
CA ASP A 49 7.87 25.33 19.82
C ASP A 49 9.41 25.20 19.75
N ALA A 50 10.13 25.90 20.61
CA ALA A 50 11.59 25.83 20.70
C ALA A 50 12.08 24.46 21.23
N GLU A 51 11.46 23.91 22.26
CA GLU A 51 11.78 22.56 22.77
C GLU A 51 11.45 21.47 21.74
N TYR A 52 10.32 21.57 21.05
CA TYR A 52 9.99 20.69 19.92
C TYR A 52 11.02 20.79 18.80
N ALA A 53 11.47 22.01 18.47
CA ALA A 53 12.52 22.21 17.46
C ALA A 53 13.84 21.58 17.90
N LYS A 54 14.21 21.70 19.18
CA LYS A 54 15.42 21.09 19.76
C LYS A 54 15.34 19.56 19.72
N MET A 55 14.26 18.99 20.24
CA MET A 55 14.01 17.54 20.20
C MET A 55 14.03 17.02 18.77
N ASN A 56 13.39 17.70 17.83
CA ASN A 56 13.40 17.32 16.42
C ASN A 56 14.79 17.42 15.78
N THR A 57 15.64 18.33 16.24
CA THR A 57 17.04 18.46 15.79
C THR A 57 17.90 17.33 16.34
N GLU A 58 17.75 17.00 17.63
CA GLU A 58 18.43 15.85 18.26
C GLU A 58 18.00 14.52 17.64
N LEU A 59 16.70 14.35 17.38
CA LEU A 59 16.16 13.18 16.69
C LEU A 59 16.73 13.08 15.28
N LYS A 60 16.73 14.18 14.52
CA LYS A 60 17.36 14.20 13.19
C LYS A 60 18.83 13.79 13.24
N LYS A 61 19.59 14.31 14.21
CA LYS A 61 21.00 13.95 14.40
C LYS A 61 21.19 12.45 14.71
N SER A 62 20.30 11.85 15.49
CA SER A 62 20.33 10.39 15.74
C SER A 62 20.02 9.53 14.51
N PHE A 63 19.45 10.13 13.46
CA PHE A 63 19.08 9.45 12.22
C PHE A 63 19.83 9.99 10.98
N GLU A 64 20.76 10.92 11.15
CA GLU A 64 21.50 11.56 10.04
C GLU A 64 22.32 10.54 9.23
N ASP A 65 22.77 9.45 9.86
CA ASP A 65 23.55 8.39 9.22
C ASP A 65 22.70 7.19 8.74
N LEU A 66 21.38 7.18 9.02
CA LEU A 66 20.52 6.06 8.64
C LEU A 66 19.91 6.27 7.24
N GLU A 67 20.53 5.64 6.25
CA GLU A 67 20.02 5.58 4.89
C GLU A 67 19.29 4.23 4.65
N ARG A 68 18.05 4.29 4.16
CA ARG A 68 17.34 3.09 3.69
C ARG A 68 17.97 2.64 2.37
N LYS A 69 18.57 1.44 2.37
CA LYS A 69 19.15 0.82 1.18
C LYS A 69 18.25 -0.27 0.61
N LYS A 70 18.47 -0.61 -0.66
CA LYS A 70 17.79 -1.70 -1.38
C LYS A 70 18.83 -2.55 -2.08
N ALA A 71 18.72 -3.86 -1.98
CA ALA A 71 19.60 -4.83 -2.62
C ALA A 71 18.75 -5.99 -3.16
N ALA A 72 19.05 -6.44 -4.38
CA ALA A 72 18.50 -7.67 -4.91
C ALA A 72 19.35 -8.84 -4.36
N LEU A 73 18.70 -9.81 -3.72
CA LEU A 73 19.40 -10.99 -3.16
C LEU A 73 19.42 -12.16 -4.15
N ALA A 74 18.28 -12.46 -4.77
CA ALA A 74 18.14 -13.60 -5.67
C ALA A 74 17.14 -13.32 -6.81
N CYS A 75 17.41 -13.92 -7.97
CA CYS A 75 16.48 -14.03 -9.09
C CYS A 75 16.65 -15.41 -9.73
N ARG A 76 15.87 -16.39 -9.25
CA ARG A 76 16.02 -17.79 -9.63
C ARG A 76 14.88 -18.23 -10.54
N ARG A 77 15.17 -19.07 -11.54
CA ARG A 77 14.12 -19.68 -12.34
C ARG A 77 13.44 -20.78 -11.53
N PHE A 78 12.16 -20.58 -11.24
CA PHE A 78 11.35 -21.57 -10.54
C PHE A 78 10.88 -22.66 -11.52
N LYS A 79 11.46 -23.86 -11.41
CA LYS A 79 11.15 -25.01 -12.29
C LYS A 79 10.03 -25.87 -11.68
N GLY A 80 9.28 -26.56 -12.54
CA GLY A 80 8.22 -27.46 -12.08
C GLY A 80 6.94 -26.73 -11.66
N ARG A 81 6.16 -27.35 -10.76
CA ARG A 81 4.91 -26.76 -10.23
C ARG A 81 5.27 -25.72 -9.15
N HIS A 82 4.58 -24.59 -9.18
CA HIS A 82 4.81 -23.48 -8.25
C HIS A 82 3.86 -23.59 -7.05
N THR A 83 3.91 -24.70 -6.32
CA THR A 83 3.02 -24.94 -5.16
C THR A 83 3.47 -24.14 -3.93
N TYR A 84 2.58 -23.94 -2.96
CA TYR A 84 2.84 -23.09 -1.80
C TYR A 84 4.01 -23.60 -0.93
N ASP A 85 4.14 -24.92 -0.78
CA ASP A 85 5.23 -25.62 -0.10
C ASP A 85 6.57 -25.39 -0.83
N SER A 86 6.61 -25.61 -2.15
CA SER A 86 7.83 -25.37 -2.94
C SER A 86 8.28 -23.90 -2.88
N ILE A 87 7.34 -22.95 -2.85
CA ILE A 87 7.63 -21.52 -2.70
C ILE A 87 8.22 -21.24 -1.31
N ALA A 88 7.63 -21.81 -0.26
CA ALA A 88 8.11 -21.63 1.11
C ALA A 88 9.55 -22.16 1.28
N THR A 89 9.83 -23.37 0.77
CA THR A 89 11.17 -23.96 0.78
C THR A 89 12.17 -23.10 0.02
N GLU A 90 11.82 -22.57 -1.14
CA GLU A 90 12.74 -21.74 -1.92
C GLU A 90 13.03 -20.40 -1.22
N LEU A 91 12.02 -19.77 -0.60
CA LEU A 91 12.21 -18.55 0.18
C LEU A 91 13.12 -18.80 1.38
N ASP A 92 12.90 -19.88 2.12
CA ASP A 92 13.74 -20.26 3.25
C ASP A 92 15.19 -20.54 2.83
N ASN A 93 15.39 -21.29 1.74
CA ASN A 93 16.72 -21.52 1.16
C ASN A 93 17.44 -20.22 0.80
N ILE A 94 16.73 -19.24 0.23
CA ILE A 94 17.31 -17.92 -0.06
C ILE A 94 17.69 -17.24 1.26
N HIS A 95 16.79 -17.16 2.24
CA HIS A 95 17.06 -16.51 3.52
C HIS A 95 18.27 -17.12 4.24
N SER A 96 18.36 -18.46 4.24
CA SER A 96 19.44 -19.23 4.85
C SER A 96 20.77 -19.03 4.11
N SER A 97 20.77 -19.04 2.77
CA SER A 97 21.98 -18.83 1.95
C SER A 97 22.65 -17.46 2.16
N PHE A 98 21.87 -16.45 2.56
CA PHE A 98 22.37 -15.10 2.88
C PHE A 98 22.50 -14.85 4.39
N SER A 99 22.20 -15.83 5.24
CA SER A 99 22.23 -15.70 6.71
C SER A 99 21.40 -14.51 7.22
N ILE A 100 20.19 -14.37 6.67
CA ILE A 100 19.25 -13.28 6.99
C ILE A 100 17.94 -13.74 7.63
N SER A 101 17.70 -15.05 7.79
CA SER A 101 16.41 -15.60 8.27
C SER A 101 15.90 -14.87 9.53
N ASN A 102 16.78 -14.66 10.53
CA ASN A 102 16.43 -13.98 11.79
C ASN A 102 16.47 -12.44 11.74
N LYS A 103 16.74 -11.85 10.58
CA LYS A 103 16.84 -10.40 10.37
C LYS A 103 15.65 -9.82 9.61
N ILE A 104 14.81 -10.67 9.01
CA ILE A 104 13.66 -10.24 8.22
C ILE A 104 12.53 -9.85 9.16
N THR A 105 12.10 -8.58 9.07
CA THR A 105 11.02 -8.05 9.91
C THR A 105 9.66 -8.06 9.22
N ALA A 106 9.63 -8.12 7.90
CA ALA A 106 8.41 -8.18 7.09
C ALA A 106 8.72 -8.66 5.67
N THR A 107 7.76 -9.32 5.05
CA THR A 107 7.80 -9.77 3.64
C THR A 107 6.58 -9.27 2.91
N VAL A 108 6.77 -8.79 1.68
CA VAL A 108 5.69 -8.23 0.85
C VAL A 108 5.64 -8.98 -0.47
N THR A 109 4.53 -9.65 -0.75
CA THR A 109 4.32 -10.38 -2.01
C THR A 109 3.05 -9.90 -2.71
N ASP A 110 2.87 -10.28 -3.98
CA ASP A 110 1.55 -10.18 -4.59
C ASP A 110 0.51 -11.07 -3.87
N ASN A 111 -0.76 -10.95 -4.26
CA ASN A 111 -1.85 -11.74 -3.68
C ASN A 111 -2.04 -13.08 -4.40
N GLY A 112 -0.99 -13.62 -5.04
CA GLY A 112 -1.05 -14.94 -5.65
C GLY A 112 -1.45 -15.99 -4.62
N SER A 113 -2.40 -16.86 -4.95
CA SER A 113 -2.98 -17.84 -4.02
C SER A 113 -1.93 -18.71 -3.34
N ASN A 114 -0.89 -19.11 -4.07
CA ASN A 114 0.17 -19.95 -3.53
C ASN A 114 1.11 -19.18 -2.58
N PHE A 115 1.35 -17.89 -2.81
CA PHE A 115 2.06 -17.05 -1.84
C PHE A 115 1.22 -16.87 -0.57
N VAL A 116 -0.05 -16.51 -0.71
CA VAL A 116 -0.96 -16.34 0.44
C VAL A 116 -1.03 -17.62 1.26
N LYS A 117 -1.18 -18.79 0.60
CA LYS A 117 -1.19 -20.08 1.29
C LYS A 117 0.15 -20.41 1.94
N ALA A 118 1.28 -20.12 1.30
CA ALA A 118 2.61 -20.36 1.87
C ALA A 118 2.79 -19.60 3.18
N PHE A 119 2.50 -18.30 3.20
CA PHE A 119 2.61 -17.50 4.42
C PHE A 119 1.53 -17.84 5.44
N LYS A 120 0.33 -18.29 5.04
CA LYS A 120 -0.68 -18.80 5.99
C LYS A 120 -0.22 -20.08 6.71
N VAL A 121 0.47 -20.98 6.01
CA VAL A 121 0.88 -22.29 6.54
C VAL A 121 2.21 -22.22 7.31
N TYR A 122 3.20 -21.50 6.79
CA TYR A 122 4.57 -21.55 7.30
C TYR A 122 4.96 -20.33 8.15
N GLN A 123 4.09 -19.34 8.32
CA GLN A 123 4.32 -18.26 9.28
C GLN A 123 3.94 -18.77 10.69
N PRO A 124 4.80 -18.59 11.71
CA PRO A 124 4.45 -18.97 13.08
C PRO A 124 3.17 -18.26 13.53
N VAL A 125 2.21 -19.01 14.04
CA VAL A 125 0.98 -18.47 14.62
C VAL A 125 1.36 -17.61 15.83
N GLN A 126 1.29 -16.29 15.69
CA GLN A 126 1.17 -15.43 16.87
C GLN A 126 -0.26 -15.65 17.37
N GLY A 127 -0.40 -16.21 18.57
CA GLY A 127 -1.67 -16.64 19.14
C GLY A 127 -2.66 -15.49 19.38
N ASP A 128 -3.35 -15.08 18.32
CA ASP A 128 -4.61 -14.34 18.37
C ASP A 128 -5.33 -14.57 17.03
N ASP A 129 -5.97 -15.74 16.92
CA ASP A 129 -6.79 -16.08 15.77
C ASP A 129 -8.24 -15.64 16.02
N SER A 130 -8.64 -14.60 15.31
CA SER A 130 -10.02 -14.45 14.86
C SER A 130 -9.99 -14.14 13.36
N GLY A 131 -9.67 -15.14 12.55
CA GLY A 131 -9.75 -15.12 11.10
C GLY A 131 -10.72 -16.20 10.59
N GLU A 132 -11.82 -15.72 10.01
CA GLU A 132 -12.96 -16.47 9.47
C GLU A 132 -12.58 -17.68 8.60
N GLU A 133 -13.31 -18.77 8.82
CA GLU A 133 -13.40 -19.97 7.98
C GLU A 133 -13.85 -19.58 6.56
N ASP A 134 -12.94 -19.69 5.58
CA ASP A 134 -13.33 -19.89 4.19
C ASP A 134 -13.40 -21.41 3.98
N ASP A 135 -14.64 -21.90 3.94
CA ASP A 135 -15.07 -23.27 3.65
C ASP A 135 -14.35 -23.81 2.39
N ASP A 136 -13.36 -24.68 2.61
CA ASP A 136 -13.00 -25.78 1.70
C ASP A 136 -12.37 -26.89 2.56
N ASP A 137 -13.20 -27.46 3.44
CA ASP A 137 -12.88 -28.65 4.23
C ASP A 137 -12.73 -29.87 3.31
N ASP A 138 -11.48 -30.17 2.92
CA ASP A 138 -11.10 -31.56 2.67
C ASP A 138 -10.40 -32.06 3.95
N VAL A 139 -11.20 -32.68 4.82
CA VAL A 139 -10.75 -33.27 6.08
C VAL A 139 -9.83 -34.45 5.75
N THR A 140 -8.51 -34.21 5.78
CA THR A 140 -7.53 -35.28 5.72
C THR A 140 -7.39 -35.89 7.12
N PHE A 141 -7.86 -37.12 7.27
CA PHE A 141 -7.63 -37.93 8.47
C PHE A 141 -6.13 -38.23 8.58
N ILE A 142 -5.45 -37.61 9.55
CA ILE A 142 -4.08 -37.96 9.91
C ILE A 142 -4.16 -39.06 10.97
N ASP A 143 -3.48 -40.19 10.73
CA ASP A 143 -3.37 -41.28 11.69
C ASP A 143 -2.57 -40.79 12.91
N LEU A 144 -3.12 -41.01 14.11
CA LEU A 144 -2.55 -40.55 15.38
C LEU A 144 -1.14 -41.14 15.61
N HIS A 145 -0.79 -42.21 14.89
CA HIS A 145 0.53 -42.83 14.93
C HIS A 145 1.61 -42.00 14.21
N ASP A 146 1.29 -41.30 13.13
CA ASP A 146 2.25 -40.47 12.38
C ASP A 146 2.56 -39.17 13.14
N ALA A 147 1.57 -38.57 13.80
CA ALA A 147 1.73 -37.34 14.59
C ALA A 147 2.63 -37.50 15.82
N LEU A 148 2.85 -38.73 16.30
CA LEU A 148 3.69 -39.02 17.46
C LEU A 148 5.12 -39.41 17.09
N GLN A 149 5.41 -39.71 15.82
CA GLN A 149 6.78 -40.02 15.36
C GLN A 149 7.60 -38.76 15.02
N ASP A 150 6.96 -37.62 14.76
CA ASP A 150 7.62 -36.34 14.44
C ASP A 150 8.28 -35.63 15.64
N MET A 151 8.13 -36.14 16.86
CA MET A 151 8.72 -35.53 18.05
C MET A 151 10.25 -35.77 18.18
N ASN A 152 10.92 -36.38 17.19
CA ASN A 152 12.33 -36.72 17.31
C ASN A 152 13.18 -36.62 16.04
N VAL A 153 12.85 -35.70 15.13
CA VAL A 153 13.77 -35.29 14.06
C VAL A 153 13.93 -33.77 14.12
N GLU A 154 15.15 -33.28 14.34
CA GLU A 154 15.53 -31.91 13.96
C GLU A 154 15.48 -31.80 12.43
N GLU A 155 14.29 -31.87 11.84
CA GLU A 155 14.10 -31.39 10.47
C GLU A 155 14.10 -29.86 10.52
N ASP A 156 14.84 -29.22 9.61
CA ASP A 156 14.81 -27.78 9.39
C ASP A 156 13.37 -27.37 9.02
N VAL A 157 12.54 -27.09 10.02
CA VAL A 157 11.15 -26.70 9.82
C VAL A 157 11.12 -25.35 9.11
N VAL A 158 10.71 -25.37 7.85
CA VAL A 158 10.55 -24.17 7.03
C VAL A 158 9.66 -23.17 7.78
N THR A 159 10.23 -21.99 8.06
CA THR A 159 9.53 -20.94 8.80
C THR A 159 9.62 -19.63 8.04
N LEU A 160 8.47 -19.07 7.66
CA LEU A 160 8.41 -17.82 6.93
C LEU A 160 8.22 -16.61 7.87
N PRO A 161 8.86 -15.47 7.57
CA PRO A 161 8.70 -14.23 8.33
C PRO A 161 7.30 -13.59 8.13
N PRO A 162 6.94 -12.57 8.94
CA PRO A 162 5.65 -11.88 8.83
C PRO A 162 5.33 -11.40 7.42
N HIS A 163 4.10 -11.64 6.98
CA HIS A 163 3.63 -11.34 5.63
C HIS A 163 2.75 -10.09 5.53
N HIS A 164 2.93 -9.35 4.44
CA HIS A 164 2.07 -8.27 4.01
C HIS A 164 1.67 -8.47 2.54
N ARG A 165 0.37 -8.34 2.28
CA ARG A 165 -0.15 -8.31 0.92
C ARG A 165 0.29 -7.04 0.20
N CYS A 166 0.69 -7.16 -1.06
CA CYS A 166 1.04 -6.01 -1.89
C CYS A 166 -0.18 -5.12 -2.05
N VAL A 167 -0.12 -3.94 -1.42
CA VAL A 167 -1.19 -2.92 -1.45
C VAL A 167 -1.60 -2.56 -2.86
N SER A 168 -0.63 -2.62 -3.73
CA SER A 168 -0.71 -2.08 -5.05
C SER A 168 -1.36 -3.12 -5.99
N HIS A 169 -1.09 -4.42 -5.77
CA HIS A 169 -1.86 -5.51 -6.36
C HIS A 169 -3.29 -5.54 -5.80
N THR A 170 -3.47 -5.32 -4.50
CA THR A 170 -4.79 -5.19 -3.87
C THR A 170 -5.61 -4.07 -4.51
N ALA A 171 -5.03 -2.89 -4.73
CA ALA A 171 -5.69 -1.78 -5.41
C ALA A 171 -5.99 -2.07 -6.90
N ASN A 172 -5.18 -2.88 -7.57
CA ASN A 172 -5.50 -3.38 -8.91
C ASN A 172 -6.74 -4.29 -8.90
N LEU A 173 -6.87 -5.17 -7.90
CA LEU A 173 -8.07 -6.00 -7.74
C LEU A 173 -9.33 -5.15 -7.52
N ILE A 174 -9.23 -4.03 -6.78
CA ILE A 174 -10.34 -3.07 -6.66
C ILE A 174 -10.78 -2.56 -8.03
N SER A 175 -9.82 -2.12 -8.85
CA SER A 175 -10.09 -1.56 -10.17
C SER A 175 -10.61 -2.61 -11.17
N CYS A 176 -9.94 -3.75 -11.29
CA CYS A 176 -10.18 -4.72 -12.36
C CYS A 176 -11.12 -5.86 -11.98
N SER A 177 -11.44 -6.04 -10.70
CA SER A 177 -12.40 -7.04 -10.24
C SER A 177 -13.64 -6.38 -9.67
N ASP A 178 -13.53 -5.55 -8.62
CA ASP A 178 -14.73 -5.07 -7.92
C ASP A 178 -15.50 -4.01 -8.70
N VAL A 179 -14.78 -3.00 -9.21
CA VAL A 179 -15.38 -1.95 -10.05
C VAL A 179 -15.93 -2.56 -11.34
N ASP A 180 -15.18 -3.45 -11.99
CA ASP A 180 -15.63 -4.14 -13.20
C ASP A 180 -16.86 -5.02 -12.94
N LYS A 181 -16.88 -5.82 -11.86
CA LYS A 181 -18.05 -6.62 -11.47
C LYS A 181 -19.27 -5.73 -11.24
N TRP A 182 -19.09 -4.57 -10.62
CA TRP A 182 -20.16 -3.59 -10.43
C TRP A 182 -20.64 -2.95 -11.73
N LEU A 183 -19.73 -2.54 -12.62
CA LEU A 183 -20.08 -1.99 -13.93
C LEU A 183 -20.85 -3.01 -14.78
N LEU A 184 -20.48 -4.29 -14.68
CA LEU A 184 -21.04 -5.38 -15.46
C LEU A 184 -22.35 -5.95 -14.88
N SER A 185 -22.69 -5.67 -13.63
CA SER A 185 -23.95 -6.11 -13.01
C SER A 185 -25.14 -5.24 -13.39
N ARG A 186 -24.92 -4.03 -13.91
CA ARG A 186 -25.97 -3.05 -14.25
C ARG A 186 -26.15 -2.99 -15.77
N PRO A 187 -27.28 -3.45 -16.35
CA PRO A 187 -27.40 -3.63 -17.80
C PRO A 187 -27.18 -2.36 -18.64
N ASP A 188 -27.69 -1.23 -18.16
CA ASP A 188 -27.60 0.09 -18.78
C ASP A 188 -26.16 0.64 -18.80
N ILE A 189 -25.44 0.48 -17.68
CA ILE A 189 -24.03 0.88 -17.56
C ILE A 189 -23.14 -0.09 -18.33
N LYS A 190 -23.37 -1.40 -18.19
CA LYS A 190 -22.63 -2.48 -18.86
C LYS A 190 -22.56 -2.29 -20.37
N ALA A 191 -23.69 -1.95 -21.01
CA ALA A 191 -23.75 -1.77 -22.46
C ALA A 191 -22.87 -0.59 -22.91
N VAL A 192 -22.94 0.54 -22.20
CA VAL A 192 -22.13 1.72 -22.49
C VAL A 192 -20.66 1.46 -22.20
N TYR A 193 -20.35 0.85 -21.06
CA TYR A 193 -19.00 0.49 -20.65
C TYR A 193 -18.32 -0.39 -21.71
N ARG A 194 -18.92 -1.53 -22.07
CA ARG A 194 -18.38 -2.45 -23.08
C ARG A 194 -18.23 -1.80 -24.45
N SER A 195 -19.20 -1.00 -24.86
CA SER A 195 -19.16 -0.30 -26.15
C SER A 195 -18.03 0.73 -26.19
N ALA A 196 -17.86 1.53 -25.14
CA ALA A 196 -16.82 2.55 -25.06
C ALA A 196 -15.42 1.92 -24.98
N THR A 197 -15.21 0.95 -24.08
CA THR A 197 -13.91 0.31 -23.87
C THR A 197 -13.46 -0.53 -25.05
N SER A 198 -14.38 -1.22 -25.75
CA SER A 198 -14.05 -1.96 -26.97
C SER A 198 -13.58 -1.04 -28.11
N LYS A 199 -14.20 0.14 -28.26
CA LYS A 199 -13.77 1.14 -29.26
C LYS A 199 -12.42 1.74 -28.94
N CYS A 200 -12.17 2.10 -27.67
CA CYS A 200 -10.85 2.53 -27.22
C CYS A 200 -9.79 1.43 -27.47
N THR A 201 -10.11 0.18 -27.15
CA THR A 201 -9.23 -0.97 -27.38
C THR A 201 -8.91 -1.16 -28.86
N ALA A 202 -9.91 -1.03 -29.74
CA ALA A 202 -9.70 -1.10 -31.19
C ALA A 202 -8.77 0.03 -31.69
N LEU A 203 -8.95 1.26 -31.18
CA LEU A 203 -8.07 2.40 -31.49
C LEU A 203 -6.63 2.12 -31.05
N TRP A 204 -6.41 1.74 -29.78
CA TRP A 204 -5.09 1.45 -29.25
C TRP A 204 -4.39 0.31 -29.99
N ASN A 205 -5.11 -0.78 -30.28
CA ASN A 205 -4.55 -1.93 -31.00
C ASN A 205 -4.13 -1.56 -32.43
N LYS A 206 -4.92 -0.75 -33.13
CA LYS A 206 -4.59 -0.36 -34.51
C LYS A 206 -3.44 0.64 -34.55
N ALA A 207 -3.47 1.65 -33.69
CA ALA A 207 -2.42 2.66 -33.60
C ALA A 207 -1.07 2.07 -33.16
N SER A 208 -1.07 1.04 -32.29
CA SER A 208 0.17 0.43 -31.79
C SER A 208 0.82 -0.58 -32.72
N ARG A 209 0.08 -1.14 -33.68
CA ARG A 209 0.54 -2.22 -34.56
C ARG A 209 0.86 -1.79 -35.99
N SER A 210 0.63 -0.52 -36.34
CA SER A 210 0.87 0.02 -37.68
C SER A 210 1.52 1.39 -37.59
N THR A 211 2.67 1.55 -38.25
CA THR A 211 3.38 2.84 -38.35
C THR A 211 2.54 3.88 -39.07
N VAL A 212 1.89 3.50 -40.18
CA VAL A 212 0.97 4.37 -40.93
C VAL A 212 -0.21 4.81 -40.05
N ALA A 213 -0.78 3.90 -39.26
CA ALA A 213 -1.85 4.25 -38.33
C ALA A 213 -1.37 5.20 -37.22
N ALA A 214 -0.16 4.98 -36.69
CA ALA A 214 0.45 5.87 -35.72
C ALA A 214 0.73 7.27 -36.30
N GLU A 215 1.18 7.38 -37.55
CA GLU A 215 1.39 8.65 -38.25
C GLU A 215 0.07 9.41 -38.45
N ILE A 216 -1.03 8.71 -38.75
CA ILE A 216 -2.37 9.34 -38.83
C ILE A 216 -2.77 9.91 -37.47
N VAL A 217 -2.54 9.17 -36.39
CA VAL A 217 -2.82 9.64 -35.02
C VAL A 217 -1.99 10.88 -34.70
N ASP A 218 -0.69 10.85 -35.02
CA ASP A 218 0.21 11.98 -34.79
C ASP A 218 -0.19 13.21 -35.62
N LYS A 219 -0.61 13.03 -36.87
CA LYS A 219 -1.09 14.10 -37.74
C LYS A 219 -2.39 14.74 -37.26
N VAL A 220 -3.28 13.96 -36.63
CA VAL A 220 -4.60 14.47 -36.19
C VAL A 220 -4.55 15.02 -34.77
N LEU A 221 -3.83 14.37 -33.85
CA LEU A 221 -3.83 14.71 -32.42
C LEU A 221 -2.56 15.44 -31.96
N GLU A 222 -1.52 15.49 -32.79
CA GLU A 222 -0.17 16.00 -32.46
C GLU A 222 0.46 15.34 -31.22
N ARG A 223 -0.12 14.23 -30.77
CA ARG A 223 0.25 13.55 -29.54
C ARG A 223 -0.17 12.08 -29.60
N LYS A 224 0.70 11.22 -29.06
CA LYS A 224 0.47 9.78 -29.07
C LYS A 224 -0.63 9.35 -28.11
N LEU A 225 -1.43 8.39 -28.54
CA LEU A 225 -2.28 7.60 -27.66
C LEU A 225 -1.42 6.78 -26.70
N LEU A 226 -1.90 6.63 -25.47
CA LEU A 226 -1.32 5.67 -24.52
C LEU A 226 -2.02 4.32 -24.70
N VAL A 227 -1.23 3.25 -24.70
CA VAL A 227 -1.73 1.87 -24.80
C VAL A 227 -1.72 1.28 -23.39
N PRO A 228 -2.84 0.69 -22.92
CA PRO A 228 -2.86 0.00 -21.64
C PRO A 228 -1.79 -1.09 -21.57
N CYS A 229 -1.13 -1.19 -20.43
CA CYS A 229 -0.07 -2.14 -20.14
C CYS A 229 -0.47 -2.97 -18.92
N THR A 230 -0.64 -4.27 -19.10
CA THR A 230 -1.12 -5.18 -18.04
C THR A 230 -0.20 -5.20 -16.81
N THR A 231 1.08 -4.87 -16.97
CA THR A 231 2.06 -4.85 -15.86
C THR A 231 2.12 -3.51 -15.13
N ARG A 232 1.38 -2.48 -15.58
CA ARG A 232 1.29 -1.19 -14.89
C ARG A 232 -0.18 -0.93 -14.54
N TRP A 233 -0.52 -1.09 -13.27
CA TRP A 233 -1.91 -1.16 -12.82
C TRP A 233 -2.75 0.09 -13.08
N ASN A 234 -2.17 1.29 -13.11
CA ASN A 234 -2.90 2.51 -13.49
C ASN A 234 -2.99 2.76 -15.01
N SER A 235 -2.36 1.92 -15.85
CA SER A 235 -2.22 2.19 -17.29
C SER A 235 -3.53 2.24 -18.06
N PHE A 236 -4.55 1.46 -17.65
CA PHE A 236 -5.86 1.50 -18.30
C PHE A 236 -6.54 2.85 -18.06
N HIS A 237 -6.51 3.34 -16.83
CA HIS A 237 -7.01 4.68 -16.51
C HIS A 237 -6.22 5.76 -17.27
N ASP A 238 -4.89 5.69 -17.25
CA ASP A 238 -4.03 6.66 -17.96
C ASP A 238 -4.35 6.69 -19.47
N ALA A 239 -4.60 5.52 -20.08
CA ALA A 239 -4.96 5.41 -21.48
C ALA A 239 -6.34 5.99 -21.80
N VAL A 240 -7.35 5.71 -20.96
CA VAL A 240 -8.67 6.32 -21.12
C VAL A 240 -8.63 7.83 -20.86
N ALA A 241 -7.88 8.27 -19.85
CA ALA A 241 -7.67 9.68 -19.56
C ALA A 241 -7.02 10.40 -20.75
N ARG A 242 -6.00 9.80 -21.37
CA ARG A 242 -5.41 10.32 -22.62
C ARG A 242 -6.43 10.43 -23.74
N VAL A 243 -7.31 9.44 -23.93
CA VAL A 243 -8.39 9.54 -24.93
C VAL A 243 -9.30 10.72 -24.63
N CYS A 244 -9.66 10.92 -23.35
CA CYS A 244 -10.52 12.01 -22.89
C CYS A 244 -9.87 13.40 -22.92
N GLU A 245 -8.58 13.53 -23.22
CA GLU A 245 -7.90 14.82 -23.44
C GLU A 245 -8.23 15.41 -24.82
N PHE A 246 -8.64 14.58 -25.78
CA PHE A 246 -8.87 15.00 -27.17
C PHE A 246 -10.34 15.25 -27.48
N PRO A 247 -10.67 16.21 -28.36
CA PRO A 247 -12.02 16.38 -28.87
C PRO A 247 -12.58 15.09 -29.50
N ILE A 248 -13.83 14.75 -29.20
CA ILE A 248 -14.49 13.54 -29.75
C ILE A 248 -14.52 13.53 -31.28
N ALA A 249 -14.59 14.71 -31.91
CA ALA A 249 -14.55 14.87 -33.36
C ALA A 249 -13.24 14.38 -33.98
N GLU A 250 -12.10 14.65 -33.34
CA GLU A 250 -10.77 14.21 -33.78
C GLU A 250 -10.61 12.70 -33.61
N LEU A 251 -11.05 12.16 -32.46
CA LEU A 251 -11.07 10.71 -32.21
C LEU A 251 -11.95 9.97 -33.23
N ASN A 252 -13.08 10.55 -33.62
CA ASN A 252 -13.97 9.98 -34.62
C ASN A 252 -13.42 10.14 -36.03
N THR A 253 -12.65 11.18 -36.31
CA THR A 253 -11.87 11.32 -37.55
C THR A 253 -10.84 10.20 -37.67
N ILE A 254 -10.11 9.89 -36.59
CA ILE A 254 -9.18 8.76 -36.57
C ILE A 254 -9.94 7.43 -36.75
N SER A 255 -11.05 7.26 -36.04
CA SER A 255 -11.87 6.05 -36.15
C SER A 255 -12.31 5.81 -37.60
N TYR A 256 -12.73 6.87 -38.29
CA TYR A 256 -13.09 6.81 -39.71
C TYR A 256 -11.89 6.41 -40.59
N ASN A 257 -10.74 7.08 -40.45
CA ASN A 257 -9.52 6.71 -41.18
C ASN A 257 -9.07 5.27 -40.92
N PHE A 258 -9.39 4.75 -39.74
CA PHE A 258 -9.10 3.39 -39.34
C PHE A 258 -10.17 2.38 -39.76
N GLY A 259 -11.29 2.81 -40.36
CA GLY A 259 -12.42 1.91 -40.66
C GLY A 259 -13.06 1.30 -39.40
N LEU A 260 -13.01 2.03 -38.28
CA LEU A 260 -13.56 1.63 -36.98
C LEU A 260 -14.87 2.36 -36.69
N LYS A 261 -15.70 1.76 -35.83
CA LYS A 261 -16.92 2.42 -35.35
C LYS A 261 -16.57 3.61 -34.44
N ALA A 262 -17.18 4.76 -34.73
CA ALA A 262 -17.03 5.99 -33.96
C ALA A 262 -17.45 5.82 -32.48
N ILE A 263 -16.79 6.57 -31.59
CA ILE A 263 -17.19 6.74 -30.20
C ILE A 263 -18.41 7.66 -30.18
N THR A 264 -19.47 7.20 -29.51
CA THR A 264 -20.71 7.97 -29.32
C THR A 264 -20.54 8.98 -28.20
N ASP A 265 -21.25 10.11 -28.21
CA ASP A 265 -21.22 11.11 -27.13
C ASP A 265 -21.48 10.51 -25.76
N ARG A 266 -22.50 9.64 -25.64
CA ARG A 266 -22.80 8.92 -24.39
C ARG A 266 -21.61 8.08 -23.89
N GLY A 267 -20.92 7.41 -24.81
CA GLY A 267 -19.73 6.60 -24.49
C GLY A 267 -18.55 7.47 -24.09
N TYR A 268 -18.35 8.60 -24.75
CA TYR A 268 -17.28 9.55 -24.42
C TYR A 268 -17.51 10.22 -23.06
N LEU A 269 -18.74 10.66 -22.77
CA LEU A 269 -19.13 11.19 -21.47
C LEU A 269 -18.92 10.15 -20.35
N PHE A 270 -19.32 8.90 -20.59
CA PHE A 270 -19.05 7.80 -19.66
C PHE A 270 -17.56 7.63 -19.36
N LEU A 271 -16.68 7.68 -20.38
CA LEU A 271 -15.23 7.56 -20.17
C LEU A 271 -14.67 8.71 -19.32
N ARG A 272 -15.19 9.93 -19.48
CA ARG A 272 -14.80 11.08 -18.64
C ARG A 272 -15.23 10.91 -17.19
N GLU A 273 -16.46 10.43 -16.98
CA GLU A 273 -16.97 10.14 -15.63
C GLU A 273 -16.17 9.01 -14.97
N TYR A 274 -15.92 7.91 -15.69
CA TYR A 274 -15.04 6.83 -15.26
C TYR A 274 -13.66 7.35 -14.82
N CYS A 275 -13.02 8.22 -15.61
CA CYS A 275 -11.74 8.81 -15.26
C CYS A 275 -11.79 9.65 -13.98
N THR A 276 -12.89 10.38 -13.77
CA THR A 276 -13.10 11.20 -12.55
C THR A 276 -13.23 10.32 -11.33
N VAL A 277 -14.07 9.29 -11.43
CA VAL A 277 -14.34 8.28 -10.39
C VAL A 277 -13.07 7.53 -9.98
N MET A 278 -12.27 7.09 -10.94
CA MET A 278 -11.07 6.29 -10.70
C MET A 278 -9.85 7.13 -10.29
N LYS A 279 -9.91 8.46 -10.44
CA LYS A 279 -8.76 9.34 -10.19
C LYS A 279 -8.21 9.21 -8.77
N PRO A 280 -9.01 9.23 -7.68
CA PRO A 280 -8.49 9.06 -6.32
C PRO A 280 -7.69 7.77 -6.14
N LEU A 281 -8.18 6.65 -6.68
CA LEU A 281 -7.50 5.34 -6.60
C LEU A 281 -6.16 5.36 -7.35
N THR A 282 -6.12 5.94 -8.55
CA THR A 282 -4.88 6.03 -9.35
C THR A 282 -3.81 6.89 -8.67
N VAL A 283 -4.22 8.00 -8.03
CA VAL A 283 -3.30 8.87 -7.27
C VAL A 283 -2.76 8.15 -6.03
N ALA A 284 -3.62 7.41 -5.32
CA ALA A 284 -3.17 6.59 -4.19
C ALA A 284 -2.16 5.52 -4.62
N LEU A 285 -2.42 4.84 -5.75
CA LEU A 285 -1.49 3.90 -6.35
C LEU A 285 -0.15 4.55 -6.71
N ASP A 286 -0.15 5.71 -7.36
CA ASP A 286 1.09 6.42 -7.71
C ASP A 286 1.94 6.75 -6.47
N ILE A 287 1.31 7.21 -5.38
CA ILE A 287 1.98 7.49 -4.10
C ILE A 287 2.60 6.22 -3.50
N LEU A 288 1.86 5.11 -3.53
CA LEU A 288 2.24 3.85 -2.86
C LEU A 288 3.20 3.00 -3.71
N GLN A 289 3.36 3.32 -5.00
CA GLN A 289 4.33 2.71 -5.91
C GLN A 289 5.62 3.49 -6.08
N VAL A 290 5.78 4.66 -5.43
CA VAL A 290 7.02 5.40 -5.52
C VAL A 290 8.16 4.53 -4.98
N VAL A 291 9.17 4.31 -5.81
CA VAL A 291 10.29 3.42 -5.50
C VAL A 291 11.12 3.95 -4.33
N ASP A 292 11.30 5.27 -4.28
CA ASP A 292 12.12 5.93 -3.27
C ASP A 292 11.24 6.60 -2.21
N ASN A 293 11.63 6.47 -0.95
CA ASN A 293 10.98 7.13 0.20
C ASN A 293 9.48 6.81 0.42
N CYS A 294 8.96 5.75 -0.19
CA CYS A 294 7.68 5.16 0.18
C CYS A 294 7.89 4.17 1.33
N PHE A 295 7.79 4.69 2.56
CA PHE A 295 7.84 3.91 3.79
C PHE A 295 6.45 3.33 4.10
N TYR A 296 6.38 2.20 4.81
CA TYR A 296 5.12 1.57 5.20
C TYR A 296 4.13 2.55 5.87
N GLY A 297 4.61 3.48 6.69
CA GLY A 297 3.78 4.51 7.33
C GLY A 297 3.08 5.50 6.38
N THR A 298 3.36 5.44 5.07
CA THR A 298 2.63 6.20 4.04
C THR A 298 1.27 5.56 3.74
N LEU A 299 1.11 4.26 4.04
CA LEU A 299 -0.04 3.45 3.66
C LEU A 299 -1.35 3.97 4.24
N LEU A 300 -1.47 3.98 5.57
CA LEU A 300 -2.71 4.36 6.24
C LEU A 300 -3.15 5.80 5.96
N PRO A 301 -2.28 6.83 6.03
CA PRO A 301 -2.67 8.19 5.66
C PRO A 301 -3.21 8.30 4.23
N THR A 302 -2.64 7.50 3.31
CA THR A 302 -3.08 7.47 1.92
C THR A 302 -4.44 6.78 1.78
N LEU A 303 -4.66 5.64 2.45
CA LEU A 303 -5.94 4.93 2.45
C LEU A 303 -7.07 5.77 3.08
N GLU A 304 -6.81 6.44 4.20
CA GLU A 304 -7.77 7.34 4.85
C GLU A 304 -8.18 8.51 3.95
N THR A 305 -7.22 9.06 3.21
CA THR A 305 -7.47 10.12 2.22
C THR A 305 -8.25 9.57 1.02
N LEU A 306 -7.90 8.38 0.54
CA LEU A 306 -8.59 7.70 -0.55
C LEU A 306 -10.05 7.42 -0.20
N ILE A 307 -10.32 6.83 0.96
CA ILE A 307 -11.68 6.57 1.45
C ILE A 307 -12.46 7.89 1.54
N SER A 308 -11.83 8.98 2.01
CA SER A 308 -12.46 10.30 2.05
C SER A 308 -12.84 10.86 0.68
N LYS A 309 -12.01 10.62 -0.33
CA LYS A 309 -12.19 11.17 -1.68
C LYS A 309 -13.05 10.29 -2.59
N THR A 310 -13.39 9.07 -2.14
CA THR A 310 -14.18 8.08 -2.88
C THR A 310 -15.61 7.97 -2.32
N LEU A 311 -16.06 8.91 -1.48
CA LEU A 311 -17.35 8.87 -0.78
C LEU A 311 -18.57 8.79 -1.72
N ASP A 312 -18.45 9.28 -2.95
CA ASP A 312 -19.56 9.34 -3.92
C ASP A 312 -19.89 7.97 -4.56
N LEU A 313 -19.08 6.93 -4.32
CA LEU A 313 -19.30 5.57 -4.83
C LEU A 313 -19.41 4.57 -3.69
N LYS A 314 -20.63 4.36 -3.19
CA LYS A 314 -20.91 3.39 -2.12
C LYS A 314 -20.22 2.03 -2.33
N THR A 315 -20.21 1.52 -3.57
CA THR A 315 -19.59 0.22 -3.89
C THR A 315 -18.07 0.25 -3.94
N GLY A 316 -17.46 1.26 -4.58
CA GLY A 316 -16.00 1.39 -4.63
C GLY A 316 -15.40 1.59 -3.23
N LEU A 317 -16.10 2.33 -2.39
CA LEU A 317 -15.74 2.55 -0.99
C LEU A 317 -15.85 1.26 -0.15
N GLN A 318 -16.88 0.43 -0.36
CA GLN A 318 -16.97 -0.87 0.32
C GLN A 318 -15.84 -1.81 -0.12
N ALA A 319 -15.52 -1.86 -1.41
CA ALA A 319 -14.41 -2.67 -1.92
C ALA A 319 -13.07 -2.26 -1.31
N ILE A 320 -12.79 -0.95 -1.20
CA ILE A 320 -11.59 -0.44 -0.54
C ILE A 320 -11.54 -0.88 0.93
N ARG A 321 -12.66 -0.73 1.67
CA ARG A 321 -12.69 -1.11 3.09
C ARG A 321 -12.48 -2.60 3.29
N ASN A 322 -13.18 -3.45 2.55
CA ASN A 322 -13.07 -4.90 2.68
C ASN A 322 -11.66 -5.39 2.36
N ARG A 323 -11.07 -4.91 1.26
CA ARG A 323 -9.74 -5.37 0.85
C ARG A 323 -8.59 -4.88 1.71
N PHE A 324 -8.79 -3.79 2.46
CA PHE A 324 -7.79 -3.22 3.35
C PHE A 324 -8.18 -3.32 4.83
N ALA A 325 -9.16 -4.15 5.20
CA ALA A 325 -9.67 -4.23 6.57
C ALA A 325 -8.55 -4.47 7.59
N GLU A 326 -7.75 -5.51 7.38
CA GLU A 326 -6.58 -5.86 8.22
C GLU A 326 -5.61 -4.67 8.38
N VAL A 327 -5.35 -3.94 7.30
CA VAL A 327 -4.43 -2.78 7.32
C VAL A 327 -5.06 -1.60 8.06
N LEU A 328 -6.36 -1.35 7.88
CA LEU A 328 -7.10 -0.25 8.49
C LEU A 328 -7.18 -0.37 10.01
N GLU A 329 -7.16 -1.61 10.51
CA GLU A 329 -7.22 -1.95 11.94
C GLU A 329 -5.83 -2.22 12.54
N SER A 330 -4.78 -2.26 11.72
CA SER A 330 -3.42 -2.60 12.13
C SER A 330 -2.77 -1.51 13.02
N GLU A 331 -2.48 -1.87 14.27
CA GLU A 331 -1.71 -1.03 15.20
C GLU A 331 -0.30 -0.74 14.66
N THR A 332 0.35 -1.73 14.04
CA THR A 332 1.69 -1.56 13.48
C THR A 332 1.69 -0.56 12.33
N ALA A 333 0.65 -0.54 11.50
CA ALA A 333 0.49 0.45 10.44
C ALA A 333 0.20 1.86 11.00
N VAL A 334 -0.55 1.97 12.10
CA VAL A 334 -0.75 3.25 12.81
C VAL A 334 0.59 3.77 13.35
N LEU A 335 1.37 2.91 14.02
CA LEU A 335 2.69 3.26 14.54
C LEU A 335 3.66 3.68 13.44
N ALA A 336 3.70 2.95 12.33
CA ALA A 336 4.50 3.30 11.17
C ALA A 336 4.15 4.72 10.66
N ALA A 337 2.87 5.05 10.58
CA ALA A 337 2.39 6.34 10.08
C ALA A 337 2.67 7.51 11.04
N VAL A 338 2.40 7.35 12.33
CA VAL A 338 2.58 8.44 13.32
C VAL A 338 4.04 8.74 13.62
N THR A 339 4.94 7.76 13.43
CA THR A 339 6.40 7.94 13.56
C THR A 339 7.04 8.66 12.38
N LEU A 340 6.32 8.80 11.25
CA LEU A 340 6.80 9.61 10.12
C LEU A 340 6.59 11.11 10.37
N PRO A 341 7.66 11.94 10.37
CA PRO A 341 7.57 13.37 10.69
C PRO A 341 6.61 14.18 9.80
N ARG A 342 6.35 13.72 8.57
CA ARG A 342 5.43 14.37 7.63
C ARG A 342 3.96 14.23 8.03
N PHE A 343 3.59 13.13 8.69
CA PHE A 343 2.19 12.82 9.05
C PHE A 343 1.90 13.13 10.51
N LYS A 344 2.75 12.63 11.43
CA LYS A 344 2.51 12.70 12.87
C LYS A 344 1.08 12.21 13.18
N LEU A 345 0.32 12.94 13.98
CA LEU A 345 -1.08 12.64 14.31
C LEU A 345 -2.10 13.35 13.40
N ARG A 346 -1.67 14.11 12.37
CA ARG A 346 -2.56 15.01 11.60
C ARG A 346 -3.62 14.29 10.76
N TRP A 347 -3.31 13.07 10.33
CA TRP A 347 -4.17 12.26 9.46
C TRP A 347 -5.26 11.50 10.25
N LEU A 348 -5.11 11.36 11.57
CA LEU A 348 -6.10 10.76 12.44
C LEU A 348 -7.25 11.76 12.67
N ARG A 349 -8.48 11.35 12.36
CA ARG A 349 -9.64 12.26 12.37
C ARG A 349 -10.20 12.51 13.77
N THR A 350 -10.25 11.47 14.61
CA THR A 350 -10.85 11.54 15.95
C THR A 350 -9.79 11.77 17.02
N GLN A 351 -10.18 12.46 18.10
CA GLN A 351 -9.28 12.72 19.22
C GLN A 351 -8.90 11.42 19.96
N GLU A 352 -9.86 10.51 20.11
CA GLU A 352 -9.67 9.16 20.64
C GLU A 352 -8.55 8.41 19.89
N ARG A 353 -8.57 8.35 18.56
CA ARG A 353 -7.50 7.70 17.78
C ARG A 353 -6.15 8.35 17.99
N LYS A 354 -6.12 9.68 18.15
CA LYS A 354 -4.86 10.42 18.44
C LYS A 354 -4.33 10.07 19.82
N ASP A 355 -5.20 9.96 20.81
CA ASP A 355 -4.80 9.65 22.18
C ASP A 355 -4.37 8.19 22.31
N ASN A 356 -5.10 7.25 21.68
CA ASN A 356 -4.68 5.86 21.56
C ASN A 356 -3.31 5.75 20.89
N ALA A 357 -3.12 6.41 19.74
CA ALA A 357 -1.82 6.38 19.06
C ALA A 357 -0.67 6.92 19.91
N LYS A 358 -0.90 7.91 20.79
CA LYS A 358 0.12 8.45 21.70
C LYS A 358 0.58 7.46 22.76
N LEU A 359 -0.30 6.59 23.24
CA LEU A 359 0.03 5.58 24.26
C LEU A 359 1.10 4.60 23.76
N TYR A 360 1.15 4.35 22.45
CA TYR A 360 2.02 3.35 21.84
C TYR A 360 3.22 3.95 21.10
N ILE A 361 3.45 5.28 21.15
CA ILE A 361 4.61 5.89 20.49
C ILE A 361 5.90 5.42 21.16
N GLN A 362 6.47 4.36 20.60
CA GLN A 362 7.82 3.90 20.87
C GLN A 362 8.71 4.36 19.71
N PRO A 363 9.91 4.90 19.97
CA PRO A 363 10.86 5.22 18.91
C PRO A 363 11.35 3.91 18.26
N ALA A 364 10.76 3.54 17.12
CA ALA A 364 11.10 2.31 16.43
C ALA A 364 11.17 2.53 14.90
N PRO A 365 12.36 2.71 14.33
CA PRO A 365 12.54 2.79 12.87
C PRO A 365 12.15 1.50 12.14
N LYS A 366 12.02 0.37 12.85
CA LYS A 366 11.70 -0.96 12.31
C LYS A 366 10.41 -0.98 11.48
N TYR A 367 9.38 -0.23 11.90
CA TYR A 367 8.07 -0.26 11.24
C TYR A 367 8.07 0.36 9.83
N ASN A 368 9.04 1.21 9.52
CA ASN A 368 9.09 1.94 8.25
C ASN A 368 10.06 1.35 7.23
N ALA A 369 10.84 0.32 7.59
CA ALA A 369 11.79 -0.31 6.67
C ALA A 369 11.09 -1.04 5.50
N ALA A 370 9.93 -1.66 5.76
CA ALA A 370 9.15 -2.34 4.74
C ALA A 370 8.53 -1.37 3.72
N THR A 371 8.37 -1.83 2.48
CA THR A 371 7.59 -1.14 1.46
C THR A 371 6.15 -1.64 1.47
N PRO A 372 5.14 -0.78 1.23
CA PRO A 372 3.76 -1.25 1.10
C PRO A 372 3.50 -2.04 -0.19
N SER A 373 4.45 -2.08 -1.14
CA SER A 373 4.26 -2.63 -2.48
C SER A 373 5.48 -3.43 -2.96
N SER A 374 5.23 -4.54 -3.68
CA SER A 374 6.22 -5.30 -4.45
C SER A 374 6.54 -4.67 -5.81
N ALA A 375 5.71 -3.74 -6.30
CA ALA A 375 5.84 -3.14 -7.63
C ALA A 375 7.21 -2.50 -7.94
N PRO A 376 7.92 -1.86 -6.98
CA PRO A 376 9.28 -1.36 -7.22
C PRO A 376 10.26 -2.45 -7.69
N VAL A 377 10.12 -3.66 -7.13
CA VAL A 377 10.94 -4.82 -7.46
C VAL A 377 10.53 -5.39 -8.82
N GLU A 378 9.23 -5.45 -9.12
CA GLU A 378 8.72 -5.88 -10.43
C GLU A 378 9.26 -5.00 -11.58
N ARG A 379 9.40 -3.68 -11.37
CA ARG A 379 9.99 -2.77 -12.37
C ARG A 379 11.45 -3.09 -12.68
N LEU A 380 12.24 -3.46 -11.66
CA LEU A 380 13.62 -3.93 -11.85
C LEU A 380 13.64 -5.19 -12.73
N PHE A 381 12.75 -6.14 -12.44
CA PHE A 381 12.67 -7.41 -13.15
C PHE A 381 12.10 -7.29 -14.59
N ILE A 382 11.28 -6.29 -14.90
CA ILE A 382 10.84 -6.01 -16.27
C ILE A 382 12.04 -5.75 -17.20
N LEU A 383 13.06 -5.03 -16.73
CA LEU A 383 14.29 -4.80 -17.48
C LEU A 383 15.10 -6.10 -17.63
N TRP A 384 15.13 -6.94 -16.60
CA TRP A 384 15.82 -8.23 -16.61
C TRP A 384 15.15 -9.31 -17.45
N LYS A 385 13.87 -9.16 -17.84
CA LYS A 385 13.24 -10.06 -18.84
C LYS A 385 14.08 -10.16 -20.11
N LEU A 386 14.78 -9.10 -20.53
CA LEU A 386 15.65 -9.16 -21.72
C LEU A 386 16.84 -10.11 -21.57
N VAL A 387 17.28 -10.37 -20.33
CA VAL A 387 18.43 -11.23 -19.97
C VAL A 387 17.99 -12.67 -19.74
N PHE A 388 16.86 -12.88 -19.05
CA PHE A 388 16.37 -14.20 -18.66
C PHE A 388 15.42 -14.85 -19.67
N THR A 389 15.02 -14.14 -20.73
CA THR A 389 14.29 -14.78 -21.85
C THR A 389 15.26 -15.70 -22.59
N PRO A 390 14.91 -16.97 -22.88
CA PRO A 390 15.78 -17.89 -23.61
C PRO A 390 16.14 -17.30 -24.99
N LYS A 391 17.36 -16.77 -25.06
CA LYS A 391 18.02 -16.24 -26.25
C LYS A 391 19.45 -16.79 -26.24
N ARG A 392 20.15 -16.67 -27.38
CA ARG A 392 21.54 -17.13 -27.56
C ARG A 392 22.55 -16.63 -26.50
N ASN A 393 22.21 -15.59 -25.75
CA ASN A 393 23.05 -14.92 -24.75
C ASN A 393 22.51 -15.05 -23.31
N SER A 394 21.74 -16.11 -22.98
CA SER A 394 21.19 -16.28 -21.63
C SER A 394 22.29 -16.51 -20.59
N LEU A 395 22.23 -15.79 -19.47
CA LEU A 395 23.08 -16.03 -18.30
C LEU A 395 22.49 -17.15 -17.43
N THR A 396 23.34 -17.81 -16.64
CA THR A 396 22.97 -18.81 -15.63
C THR A 396 22.35 -18.14 -14.40
N ASP A 397 21.68 -18.92 -13.56
CA ASP A 397 21.04 -18.41 -12.33
C ASP A 397 22.06 -18.18 -11.19
N GLU A 398 23.28 -18.69 -11.36
CA GLU A 398 24.43 -18.39 -10.50
C GLU A 398 25.06 -17.08 -10.98
N VAL A 399 24.94 -16.02 -10.17
CA VAL A 399 25.63 -14.73 -10.32
C VAL A 399 26.32 -14.39 -9.02
#